data_AF-A0A7C3V0J0-F1
#
_entry.id   AF-A0A7C3V0J0-F1
#
_cell.length_a   1.000
_cell.length_b   1.000
_cell.length_c   1.000
_cell.angle_alpha   90.00
_cell.angle_beta   90.00
_cell.angle_gamma   90.00
#
_symmetry.space_group_name_H-M   'P 1'
#
loop_
_entity.id
_entity.type
_entity.pdbx_description
1 polymer ?
#
loop_
_entity_poly.entity_id
_entity_poly.type
_entity_poly.pdbx_seq_one_letter_code
_entity_poly.pdbx_strand_id
1 'polypeptide(L)'
;MQGHDDFRHNLTPVEVKKFLTNTEKITENLLIRYCFKLSAPCPQCGRRGLCLGGAVSLLASRIDKITHEIHACLHCGYKSLSTVRTIESL
;
A
#
# COMPACT_ATOMS: atom_id res chain seq x y z
N MET A 1 -18.67 -11.82 -17.30
CA MET A 1 -18.65 -12.09 -15.84
C MET A 1 -17.84 -10.99 -15.19
N GLN A 2 -18.52 -10.03 -14.54
CA GLN A 2 -17.86 -8.93 -13.83
C GLN A 2 -17.23 -9.51 -12.56
N GLY A 3 -15.91 -9.68 -12.56
CA GLY A 3 -15.16 -9.91 -11.34
C GLY A 3 -15.10 -8.57 -10.61
N HIS A 4 -15.85 -8.43 -9.52
CA HIS A 4 -15.53 -7.41 -8.53
C HIS A 4 -14.13 -7.76 -8.00
N ASP A 5 -13.13 -7.01 -8.46
CA ASP A 5 -11.79 -7.01 -7.87
C ASP A 5 -11.91 -6.36 -6.48
N ASP A 6 -12.43 -7.12 -5.52
CA ASP A 6 -12.65 -6.67 -4.16
C ASP A 6 -11.34 -6.15 -3.58
N PHE A 7 -11.38 -4.93 -3.04
CA PHE A 7 -10.25 -4.33 -2.33
C PHE A 7 -9.84 -5.27 -1.19
N ARG A 8 -8.68 -5.92 -1.35
CA ARG A 8 -8.21 -6.90 -0.38
C ARG A 8 -7.53 -6.13 0.78
N HIS A 9 -7.80 -6.51 2.03
CA HIS A 9 -7.03 -6.00 3.18
C HIS A 9 -7.12 -6.95 4.38
N ASN A 10 -6.11 -6.93 5.26
CA ASN A 10 -6.17 -7.59 6.58
C ASN A 10 -6.21 -6.58 7.74
N LEU A 11 -6.63 -5.35 7.43
CA LEU A 11 -6.69 -4.21 8.34
C LEU A 11 -8.10 -3.95 8.84
N THR A 12 -8.24 -3.34 10.02
CA THR A 12 -9.51 -2.77 10.48
C THR A 12 -9.90 -1.56 9.62
N PRO A 13 -11.20 -1.20 9.51
CA PRO A 13 -11.63 -0.03 8.73
C PRO A 13 -10.94 1.28 9.15
N VAL A 14 -10.65 1.42 10.45
CA VAL A 14 -9.93 2.59 11.00
C VAL A 14 -8.48 2.61 10.54
N GLU A 15 -7.80 1.46 10.51
CA GLU A 15 -6.44 1.35 10.00
C GLU A 15 -6.37 1.62 8.49
N VAL A 16 -7.33 1.11 7.71
CA VAL A 16 -7.45 1.42 6.28
C VAL A 16 -7.60 2.93 6.08
N LYS A 17 -8.57 3.56 6.76
CA LYS A 17 -8.78 5.01 6.64
C LYS A 17 -7.53 5.80 6.99
N LYS A 18 -6.88 5.49 8.12
CA LYS A 18 -5.63 6.14 8.54
C LYS A 18 -4.51 5.96 7.53
N PHE A 19 -4.39 4.76 6.96
CA PHE A 19 -3.40 4.48 5.93
C PHE A 19 -3.63 5.36 4.70
N LEU A 20 -4.83 5.31 4.12
CA LEU A 20 -5.19 6.07 2.92
C LEU A 20 -4.96 7.57 3.11
N THR A 21 -5.38 8.14 4.24
CA THR A 21 -5.14 9.56 4.56
C THR A 21 -3.65 9.89 4.70
N ASN A 22 -2.85 9.00 5.29
CA ASN A 22 -1.41 9.24 5.47
C ASN A 22 -0.64 9.15 4.15
N THR A 23 -1.11 8.30 3.22
CA THR A 23 -0.46 8.01 1.95
C THR A 23 -0.95 8.85 0.77
N GLU A 24 -2.08 9.54 0.89
CA GLU A 24 -2.77 10.30 -0.16
C GLU A 24 -1.83 11.00 -1.15
N LYS A 25 -0.91 11.84 -0.63
CA LYS A 25 0.03 12.62 -1.45
C LYS A 25 0.97 11.80 -2.34
N ILE A 26 1.35 10.59 -1.90
CA ILE A 26 2.27 9.72 -2.66
C ILE A 26 1.52 8.66 -3.46
N THR A 27 0.19 8.62 -3.36
CA THR A 27 -0.67 7.69 -4.09
C THR A 27 -1.63 8.39 -5.06
N GLU A 28 -1.48 9.70 -5.31
CA GLU A 28 -2.38 10.49 -6.16
C GLU A 28 -2.61 9.88 -7.55
N ASN A 29 -1.56 9.31 -8.15
CA ASN A 29 -1.61 8.68 -9.47
C ASN A 29 -1.55 7.14 -9.41
N LEU A 30 -1.85 6.56 -8.25
CA LEU A 30 -1.74 5.13 -7.97
C LEU A 30 -3.08 4.55 -7.53
N LEU A 31 -3.35 3.33 -7.97
CA LEU A 31 -4.46 2.52 -7.48
C LEU A 31 -3.94 1.62 -6.37
N ILE A 32 -4.45 1.77 -5.15
CA ILE A 32 -4.14 0.86 -4.04
C ILE A 32 -4.98 -0.41 -4.18
N ARG A 33 -4.32 -1.56 -4.32
CA ARG A 33 -4.95 -2.85 -4.59
C ARG A 33 -5.12 -3.69 -3.34
N TYR A 34 -4.11 -3.65 -2.46
CA TYR A 34 -4.08 -4.41 -1.24
C TYR A 34 -3.41 -3.61 -0.13
N CYS A 35 -3.94 -3.67 1.09
CA CYS A 35 -3.31 -3.10 2.29
C CYS A 35 -3.04 -4.18 3.34
N PHE A 36 -1.88 -4.11 4.00
CA PHE A 36 -1.47 -5.10 4.99
C PHE A 36 -0.66 -4.54 6.15
N LYS A 37 -0.57 -5.29 7.25
CA LYS A 37 0.32 -4.97 8.37
C LYS A 37 1.75 -5.40 8.08
N LEU A 38 2.71 -4.53 8.40
CA LEU A 38 4.12 -4.86 8.41
C LEU A 38 4.53 -5.29 9.82
N SER A 39 5.17 -6.45 9.94
CA SER A 39 5.72 -6.96 11.20
C SER A 39 7.04 -6.27 11.58
N ALA A 40 7.77 -5.77 10.58
CA ALA A 40 9.02 -5.06 10.78
C ALA A 40 8.83 -3.75 11.57
N PRO A 41 9.80 -3.36 12.41
CA PRO A 41 9.79 -2.05 13.06
C PRO A 41 9.87 -0.93 12.03
N CYS A 42 9.29 0.23 12.36
CA CYS A 42 9.43 1.43 11.56
C CYS A 42 10.92 1.79 11.40
N PRO A 43 11.43 2.01 10.18
CA PRO A 43 12.83 2.36 9.97
C PRO A 43 13.19 3.75 10.50
N GLN A 44 12.20 4.64 10.68
CA GLN A 44 12.42 5.99 11.18
C GLN A 44 12.31 6.09 12.72
N CYS A 45 11.29 5.49 13.33
CA CYS A 45 11.04 5.63 14.77
C CYS A 45 11.22 4.35 15.59
N GLY A 46 11.55 3.22 14.97
CA GLY A 46 11.80 1.93 15.63
C GLY A 46 10.56 1.23 16.20
N ARG A 47 9.38 1.87 16.20
CA ARG A 47 8.16 1.28 16.75
C ARG A 47 7.67 0.10 15.91
N ARG A 48 7.25 -0.97 16.59
CA ARG A 48 6.70 -2.20 15.97
C ARG A 48 5.18 -2.13 15.88
N GLY A 49 4.60 -2.83 14.89
CA GLY A 49 3.16 -3.04 14.77
C GLY A 49 2.34 -1.81 14.34
N LEU A 50 2.99 -0.70 14.00
CA LEU A 50 2.33 0.54 13.54
C LEU A 50 2.64 0.87 12.07
N CYS A 51 3.37 -0.01 11.39
CA CYS A 51 3.68 0.11 9.98
C CYS A 51 2.68 -0.69 9.15
N LEU A 52 2.20 -0.05 8.10
CA LEU A 52 1.28 -0.62 7.13
C LEU A 52 1.93 -0.57 5.75
N GLY A 53 1.69 -1.63 4.98
CA GLY A 53 2.11 -1.78 3.60
C GLY A 53 0.91 -1.66 2.67
N GLY A 54 1.16 -1.26 1.43
CA GLY A 54 0.19 -1.28 0.36
C GLY A 54 0.82 -1.70 -0.96
N ALA A 55 0.17 -2.61 -1.67
CA ALA A 55 0.52 -2.94 -3.06
C ALA A 55 -0.28 -2.03 -3.98
N VAL A 56 0.42 -1.33 -4.89
CA VAL A 56 -0.20 -0.31 -5.73
C VAL A 56 0.21 -0.45 -7.19
N SER A 57 -0.69 0.03 -8.05
CA SER A 57 -0.56 0.00 -9.51
C SER A 57 -0.61 1.42 -10.03
N LEU A 58 -0.02 1.67 -11.21
CA LEU A 58 -0.31 2.93 -11.91
C LEU A 58 -1.76 2.89 -12.38
N LEU A 59 -2.48 4.01 -12.30
CA LEU A 59 -3.88 4.09 -12.76
C LEU A 59 -4.05 3.68 -14.23
N ALA A 60 -3.04 3.91 -15.07
CA ALA A 60 -3.04 3.58 -16.49
C ALA A 60 -2.54 2.15 -16.82
N SER A 61 -2.14 1.38 -15.81
CA SER A 61 -1.72 -0.02 -16.00
C SER A 61 -2.89 -0.99 -15.90
N ARG A 62 -2.71 -2.21 -16.40
CA ARG A 62 -3.69 -3.28 -16.19
C ARG A 62 -3.90 -3.52 -14.69
N ILE A 63 -5.14 -3.80 -14.31
CA ILE A 63 -5.60 -3.88 -12.92
C ILE A 63 -4.93 -5.02 -12.12
N ASP A 64 -4.37 -6.01 -12.80
CA ASP A 64 -3.64 -7.16 -12.26
C ASP A 64 -2.15 -6.87 -11.98
N LYS A 65 -1.61 -5.74 -12.45
CA LYS A 65 -0.18 -5.43 -12.35
C LYS A 65 0.13 -4.59 -11.10
N ILE A 66 0.92 -5.12 -10.18
CA ILE A 66 1.49 -4.33 -9.07
C ILE A 66 2.78 -3.68 -9.57
N THR A 67 2.87 -2.36 -9.51
CA THR A 67 4.06 -1.64 -10.00
C THR A 67 4.88 -1.03 -8.86
N HIS A 68 4.25 -0.77 -7.72
CA HIS A 68 4.91 -0.19 -6.56
C HIS A 68 4.39 -0.79 -5.25
N GLU A 69 5.22 -0.65 -4.21
CA GLU A 69 4.85 -0.89 -2.83
C GLU A 69 5.03 0.38 -2.02
N ILE A 70 4.09 0.62 -1.12
CA ILE A 70 4.11 1.75 -0.21
C ILE A 70 4.21 1.26 1.22
N HIS A 71 5.11 1.86 2.00
CA HIS A 71 5.25 1.61 3.43
C HIS A 71 4.94 2.89 4.17
N ALA A 72 4.07 2.83 5.18
CA ALA A 72 3.71 4.00 5.98
C ALA A 72 3.68 3.66 7.48
N CYS A 73 4.19 4.55 8.33
CA CYS A 73 4.08 4.45 9.78
C CYS A 73 2.97 5.37 10.28
N LEU A 74 2.00 4.80 11.00
CA LEU A 74 0.89 5.56 11.58
C LEU A 74 1.29 6.38 12.82
N HIS A 75 2.52 6.26 13.31
CA HIS A 75 3.01 6.98 14.48
C HIS A 75 3.83 8.24 14.14
N CYS A 76 4.85 8.10 13.30
CA CYS A 76 5.80 9.18 13.01
C CYS A 76 5.60 9.82 11.63
N GLY A 77 4.63 9.35 10.84
CA GLY A 77 4.39 9.86 9.49
C GLY A 77 5.42 9.41 8.44
N TYR A 78 6.37 8.52 8.80
CA TYR A 78 7.26 7.88 7.82
C TYR A 78 6.44 7.30 6.67
N LYS A 79 6.87 7.59 5.44
CA LYS A 79 6.30 6.99 4.25
C LYS A 79 7.35 6.81 3.16
N SER A 80 7.26 5.71 2.43
CA SER A 80 8.15 5.37 1.34
C SER A 80 7.36 4.69 0.24
N LEU A 81 7.69 4.98 -1.01
CA LEU A 81 7.16 4.33 -2.19
C LEU A 81 8.35 3.73 -2.95
N SER A 82 8.32 2.42 -3.17
CA SER A 82 9.34 1.70 -3.92
C SER A 82 8.74 1.03 -5.15
N THR A 83 9.39 1.16 -6.30
CA THR A 83 9.00 0.42 -7.51
C THR A 83 9.33 -1.06 -7.33
N VAL A 84 8.35 -1.93 -7.51
CA VAL A 84 8.54 -3.38 -7.55
C VAL A 84 8.61 -3.82 -9.00
N ARG A 85 9.66 -4.57 -9.34
CA ARG A 85 9.77 -5.23 -10.64
C ARG A 85 8.94 -6.51 -10.60
N THR A 86 7.64 -6.43 -10.88
CA THR A 86 6.89 -7.62 -11.27
C THR A 86 7.20 -7.91 -12.73
N ILE A 87 7.87 -9.03 -12.98
CA ILE A 87 8.17 -9.51 -14.33
C ILE A 87 6.85 -9.66 -15.09
N GLU A 88 6.73 -8.97 -16.21
CA GLU A 88 5.63 -9.16 -17.16
C GLU A 88 5.72 -10.61 -17.65
N SER A 89 4.71 -11.43 -17.36
CA SER A 89 4.52 -12.63 -18.15
C SER A 89 4.20 -12.17 -19.58
N LEU A 90 5.22 -12.26 -20.45
CA LEU A 90 5.13 -12.08 -21.90
C LEU A 90 4.09 -13.03 -22.51
#